data_AF-A0A2D6DXT0-F1
#
_entry.id   AF-A0A2D6DXT0-F1
#
_cell.length_a   1.000
_cell.length_b   1.000
_cell.length_c   1.000
_cell.angle_alpha   90.00
_cell.angle_beta   90.00
_cell.angle_gamma   90.00
#
_symmetry.space_group_name_H-M   'P 1'
#
loop_
_entity.id
_entity.type
_entity.pdbx_description
1 polymer ?
#
loop_
_entity_poly.entity_id
_entity_poly.type
_entity_poly.pdbx_seq_one_letter_code
_entity_poly.pdbx_strand_id
1 'polypeptide(L)'
;MQSSGNRALFIALLFLCLGILRLCGETIPLVGPPVEARTVFPFSVEKVIHPVVAKLPPPDFVEEIVSIPMAISSPSALASKHVLQGLAHIQAAWDFEAYRHFCEALKLDPDCLMAYWGIGLSLAAPNNEFTQQRQVAVLRMIELIDATRDVNGRQLPIATKMEQDYALALAELFRLRGKVGEAFKKLSETYPGNLQSQCLAIYLQRDGYDRFGPRAKQALAIEQMEDLVEANPDNVAVLGFWVMLHGEAPEATTKLREQILPVVRKIARKVPNFPPYQHLLGHFEWRCGNHALAEAALERATSLYAEHKENHGLSVHECDGWIRSQLYLATAMQSRGKFEEAMSIAVQLSELEVDSARLGSKGASLLVWEAKTLPARLYVARGQEGDFTRAIASLPGKNDPFLEEIKERTLSVFYLECLMQYLECRQALEKGEADIAQQKALALSGIQERMERLKTQALKSASISEYVRALAGVKVYAAEARGLVALAQATSGSQRQIARSWFKTAVDKQQRPALLMPPVVLSPMELRLAQYYLAAEDNDKAVESFQSAIRRRPNDLQSLLGYCDSLRASGREKEAVQVEAVISAVKE
;
A
#
# COMPACT_ATOMS: atom_id res chain seq x y z
N MET A 1 -15.08 8.44 -26.10
CA MET A 1 -16.01 8.61 -24.97
C MET A 1 -15.34 8.12 -23.70
N GLN A 2 -15.47 8.91 -22.63
CA GLN A 2 -14.50 9.10 -21.54
C GLN A 2 -14.26 7.85 -20.67
N SER A 3 -12.99 7.49 -20.51
CA SER A 3 -12.52 6.51 -19.52
C SER A 3 -12.30 7.23 -18.18
N SER A 4 -13.11 6.89 -17.18
CA SER A 4 -13.09 7.52 -15.85
C SER A 4 -12.64 6.54 -14.76
N GLY A 5 -11.61 6.95 -14.00
CA GLY A 5 -11.57 6.79 -12.54
C GLY A 5 -11.07 5.46 -11.95
N ASN A 6 -9.75 5.28 -11.83
CA ASN A 6 -9.11 4.10 -11.21
C ASN A 6 -8.46 4.40 -9.83
N ARG A 7 -9.04 5.26 -8.96
CA ARG A 7 -8.24 6.01 -7.95
C ARG A 7 -8.81 6.17 -6.51
N ALA A 8 -9.63 5.24 -5.99
CA ALA A 8 -10.10 5.29 -4.58
C ALA A 8 -10.02 3.93 -3.83
N LEU A 9 -9.08 3.08 -4.20
CA LEU A 9 -9.01 1.71 -3.71
C LEU A 9 -8.18 1.60 -2.42
N PHE A 10 -8.83 1.79 -1.26
CA PHE A 10 -8.62 0.91 -0.10
C PHE A 10 -9.73 1.08 0.96
N ILE A 11 -10.45 2.22 0.93
CA ILE A 11 -11.71 2.41 1.68
C ILE A 11 -12.92 2.59 0.74
N ALA A 12 -12.74 2.90 -0.55
CA ALA A 12 -13.85 3.02 -1.52
C ALA A 12 -14.03 1.78 -2.44
N LEU A 13 -13.70 0.58 -1.95
CA LEU A 13 -13.90 -0.68 -2.65
C LEU A 13 -15.29 -1.32 -2.41
N LEU A 14 -16.25 -0.52 -1.95
CA LEU A 14 -17.59 -0.96 -1.53
C LEU A 14 -18.74 -0.53 -2.47
N PHE A 15 -18.46 0.12 -3.61
CA PHE A 15 -19.52 0.67 -4.46
C PHE A 15 -19.41 0.30 -5.94
N LEU A 16 -20.53 -0.27 -6.44
CA LEU A 16 -20.92 -0.66 -7.81
C LEU A 16 -20.50 -2.05 -8.34
N CYS A 17 -21.43 -3.03 -8.27
CA CYS A 17 -22.27 -3.48 -9.40
C CYS A 17 -22.93 -4.84 -9.10
N LEU A 18 -24.26 -4.91 -9.20
CA LEU A 18 -25.01 -6.02 -9.81
C LEU A 18 -26.50 -5.68 -9.81
N GLY A 19 -27.05 -5.54 -11.02
CA GLY A 19 -28.47 -5.66 -11.29
C GLY A 19 -28.78 -7.14 -11.58
N ILE A 20 -29.89 -7.58 -11.00
CA ILE A 20 -30.74 -8.71 -11.39
C ILE A 20 -30.05 -10.08 -11.51
N LEU A 21 -30.06 -10.81 -10.39
CA LEU A 21 -30.47 -12.21 -10.34
C LEU A 21 -30.96 -12.51 -8.93
N ARG A 22 -32.25 -12.88 -8.82
CA ARG A 22 -32.90 -13.30 -7.57
C ARG A 22 -32.19 -14.55 -7.04
N LEU A 23 -31.50 -14.41 -5.92
CA LEU A 23 -31.22 -15.50 -5.00
C LEU A 23 -32.03 -15.22 -3.74
N CYS A 24 -32.83 -16.19 -3.32
CA CYS A 24 -33.50 -16.18 -2.00
C CYS A 24 -32.43 -16.16 -0.91
N GLY A 25 -32.06 -14.96 -0.47
CA GLY A 25 -31.39 -14.76 0.81
C GLY A 25 -32.44 -14.30 1.81
N GLU A 26 -32.59 -15.04 2.90
CA GLU A 26 -33.37 -14.58 4.05
C GLU A 26 -32.80 -13.23 4.49
N THR A 27 -33.58 -12.18 4.27
CA THR A 27 -33.28 -10.82 4.71
C THR A 27 -33.40 -10.76 6.22
N ILE A 28 -32.28 -10.56 6.91
CA ILE A 28 -32.32 -10.17 8.33
C ILE A 28 -32.88 -8.74 8.38
N PRO A 29 -33.97 -8.48 9.12
CA PRO A 29 -34.59 -7.16 9.17
C PRO A 29 -33.68 -6.18 9.90
N LEU A 30 -33.30 -5.10 9.20
CA LEU A 30 -32.62 -3.93 9.73
C LEU A 30 -33.69 -2.97 10.29
N VAL A 31 -33.57 -2.68 11.60
CA VAL A 31 -34.43 -1.84 12.46
C VAL A 31 -35.69 -2.56 12.97
N GLY A 32 -35.54 -3.20 14.14
CA GLY A 32 -36.65 -3.54 15.02
C GLY A 32 -36.95 -2.41 16.02
N PRO A 33 -38.10 -2.45 16.73
CA PRO A 33 -38.41 -1.52 17.82
C PRO A 33 -37.33 -1.59 18.92
N PRO A 34 -37.21 -0.57 19.82
CA PRO A 34 -36.20 -0.57 20.88
C PRO A 34 -36.27 -1.90 21.63
N VAL A 35 -35.17 -2.66 21.55
CA VAL A 35 -35.08 -4.00 22.09
C VAL A 35 -34.95 -3.86 23.61
N GLU A 36 -35.86 -4.49 24.36
CA GLU A 36 -35.74 -4.61 25.82
C GLU A 36 -34.36 -5.14 26.21
N ALA A 37 -33.81 -4.62 27.31
CA ALA A 37 -32.48 -4.96 27.83
C ALA A 37 -32.26 -6.48 27.82
N ARG A 38 -31.44 -6.95 26.88
CA ARG A 38 -31.08 -8.37 26.80
C ARG A 38 -29.96 -8.65 27.79
N THR A 39 -30.22 -9.53 28.73
CA THR A 39 -29.18 -10.27 29.46
C THR A 39 -28.26 -10.90 28.42
N VAL A 40 -26.99 -10.51 28.46
CA VAL A 40 -25.94 -11.03 27.58
C VAL A 40 -25.88 -12.55 27.75
N PHE A 41 -26.30 -13.30 26.72
CA PHE A 41 -26.01 -14.73 26.63
C PHE A 41 -24.49 -14.95 26.71
N PRO A 42 -24.00 -16.09 27.24
CA PRO A 42 -22.56 -16.32 27.34
C PRO A 42 -21.93 -16.28 25.93
N PHE A 43 -21.22 -15.18 25.65
CA PHE A 43 -20.40 -15.00 24.46
C PHE A 43 -18.99 -15.49 24.76
N SER A 44 -18.42 -16.28 23.85
CA SER A 44 -17.06 -16.78 23.96
C SER A 44 -16.12 -15.84 23.21
N VAL A 45 -15.30 -15.11 23.97
CA VAL A 45 -14.30 -14.16 23.45
C VAL A 45 -13.28 -14.86 22.55
N GLU A 46 -13.03 -16.15 22.77
CA GLU A 46 -12.14 -16.97 21.95
C GLU A 46 -12.56 -16.98 20.47
N LYS A 47 -13.83 -16.73 20.15
CA LYS A 47 -14.32 -16.64 18.76
C LYS A 47 -13.80 -15.43 18.00
N VAL A 48 -13.35 -14.37 18.70
CA VAL A 48 -12.76 -13.18 18.09
C VAL A 48 -11.23 -13.15 18.17
N ILE A 49 -10.62 -14.14 18.82
CA ILE A 49 -9.16 -14.28 18.92
C ILE A 49 -8.71 -15.39 17.96
N HIS A 50 -7.99 -15.02 16.91
CA HIS A 50 -7.48 -15.98 15.94
C HIS A 50 -6.47 -16.94 16.61
N PRO A 51 -6.43 -18.24 16.26
CA PRO A 51 -5.50 -19.20 16.87
C PRO A 51 -4.02 -18.82 16.78
N VAL A 52 -3.63 -18.04 15.76
CA VAL A 52 -2.28 -17.47 15.67
C VAL A 52 -2.04 -16.50 16.82
N VAL A 53 -2.94 -15.52 17.02
CA VAL A 53 -2.82 -14.52 18.09
C VAL A 53 -2.92 -15.16 19.47
N ALA A 54 -3.77 -16.17 19.65
CA ALA A 54 -3.92 -16.87 20.92
C ALA A 54 -2.62 -17.56 21.40
N LYS A 55 -1.70 -17.87 20.50
CA LYS A 55 -0.41 -18.52 20.81
C LYS A 55 0.73 -17.51 21.04
N LEU A 56 0.53 -16.25 20.70
CA LEU A 56 1.54 -15.21 20.84
C LEU A 56 1.53 -14.64 22.27
N PRO A 57 2.68 -14.13 22.76
CA PRO A 57 2.69 -13.35 23.99
C PRO A 57 1.84 -12.07 23.85
N PRO A 58 1.41 -11.46 24.96
CA PRO A 58 0.79 -10.14 24.93
C PRO A 58 1.66 -9.10 24.19
N PRO A 59 1.08 -8.14 23.47
CA PRO A 59 1.83 -7.08 22.82
C PRO A 59 2.37 -6.03 23.81
N ASP A 60 3.51 -5.43 23.48
CA ASP A 60 4.14 -4.38 24.27
C ASP A 60 3.38 -3.05 24.24
N PHE A 61 3.49 -2.28 25.33
CA PHE A 61 2.99 -0.90 25.37
C PHE A 61 4.04 0.08 24.87
N VAL A 62 3.61 1.02 24.03
CA VAL A 62 4.41 2.13 23.52
C VAL A 62 3.65 3.41 23.83
N GLU A 63 3.94 4.05 24.96
CA GLU A 63 3.15 5.19 25.47
C GLU A 63 3.24 6.41 24.54
N GLU A 64 4.38 6.58 23.87
CA GLU A 64 4.71 7.75 23.06
C GLU A 64 3.82 7.90 21.81
N ILE A 65 3.17 6.82 21.36
CA ILE A 65 2.26 6.87 20.19
C ILE A 65 0.82 7.19 20.57
N VAL A 66 0.43 7.04 21.85
CA VAL A 66 -0.92 7.31 22.34
C VAL A 66 -1.11 8.81 22.52
N SER A 67 -1.43 9.49 21.42
CA SER A 67 -1.48 10.96 21.37
C SER A 67 -2.90 11.53 21.30
N ILE A 68 -3.91 10.72 21.00
CA ILE A 68 -5.32 11.12 21.07
C ILE A 68 -5.98 10.40 22.25
N PRO A 69 -6.20 11.06 23.39
CA PRO A 69 -6.86 10.44 24.53
C PRO A 69 -8.34 10.20 24.22
N MET A 70 -8.86 9.08 24.71
CA MET A 70 -10.29 8.76 24.67
C MET A 70 -10.68 8.04 25.95
N ALA A 71 -11.77 8.46 26.59
CA ALA A 71 -12.33 7.70 27.70
C ALA A 71 -12.95 6.42 27.15
N ILE A 72 -12.59 5.28 27.73
CA ILE A 72 -13.10 3.96 27.34
C ILE A 72 -13.99 3.42 28.47
N SER A 73 -15.21 3.01 28.13
CA SER A 73 -16.10 2.35 29.09
C SER A 73 -15.64 0.93 29.34
N SER A 74 -14.91 0.75 30.43
CA SER A 74 -14.50 -0.56 30.93
C SER A 74 -14.31 -0.50 32.45
N PRO A 75 -14.68 -1.55 33.20
CA PRO A 75 -14.30 -1.65 34.61
C PRO A 75 -12.80 -1.97 34.78
N SER A 76 -12.10 -2.34 33.71
CA SER A 76 -10.67 -2.64 33.71
C SER A 76 -9.87 -1.47 33.12
N ALA A 77 -9.06 -0.83 33.96
CA ALA A 77 -8.13 0.20 33.51
C ALA A 77 -7.10 -0.35 32.51
N LEU A 78 -6.68 -1.60 32.67
CA LEU A 78 -5.75 -2.26 31.76
C LEU A 78 -6.40 -2.56 30.40
N ALA A 79 -7.68 -2.97 30.37
CA ALA A 79 -8.42 -3.13 29.12
C ALA A 79 -8.53 -1.80 28.36
N SER A 80 -8.86 -0.72 29.08
CA SER A 80 -8.89 0.64 28.52
C SER A 80 -7.53 1.05 27.92
N LYS A 81 -6.44 0.73 28.62
CA LYS A 81 -5.07 0.98 28.15
C LYS A 81 -4.77 0.21 26.86
N HIS A 82 -5.14 -1.08 26.78
CA HIS A 82 -5.00 -1.86 25.55
C HIS A 82 -5.82 -1.26 24.40
N VAL A 83 -7.06 -0.81 24.63
CA VAL A 83 -7.87 -0.15 23.59
C VAL A 83 -7.17 1.10 23.06
N LEU A 84 -6.65 1.95 23.93
CA LEU A 84 -5.91 3.15 23.53
C LEU A 84 -4.65 2.80 22.72
N GLN A 85 -3.92 1.78 23.14
CA GLN A 85 -2.75 1.30 22.41
C GLN A 85 -3.12 0.75 21.03
N GLY A 86 -4.23 0.00 20.92
CA GLY A 86 -4.74 -0.50 19.65
C GLY A 86 -5.15 0.63 18.70
N LEU A 87 -5.81 1.68 19.21
CA LEU A 87 -6.16 2.87 18.43
C LEU A 87 -4.92 3.58 17.89
N ALA A 88 -3.88 3.73 18.71
CA ALA A 88 -2.61 4.34 18.29
C ALA A 88 -1.91 3.54 17.18
N HIS A 89 -1.96 2.21 17.24
CA HIS A 89 -1.43 1.35 16.17
C HIS A 89 -2.24 1.45 14.87
N ILE A 90 -3.57 1.58 14.92
CA ILE A 90 -4.39 1.86 13.72
C ILE A 90 -3.96 3.19 13.08
N GLN A 91 -3.81 4.24 13.89
CA GLN A 91 -3.38 5.57 13.41
C GLN A 91 -2.00 5.51 12.73
N ALA A 92 -1.15 4.58 13.15
CA ALA A 92 0.16 4.32 12.58
C ALA A 92 0.18 3.28 11.44
N ALA A 93 -0.98 2.73 11.03
CA ALA A 93 -1.10 1.67 10.04
C ALA A 93 -0.35 0.36 10.41
N TRP A 94 -0.38 -0.02 11.69
CA TRP A 94 0.13 -1.31 12.18
C TRP A 94 -1.01 -2.22 12.67
N ASP A 95 -1.84 -2.63 11.72
CA ASP A 95 -3.13 -3.29 11.96
C ASP A 95 -3.05 -4.59 12.77
N PHE A 96 -2.02 -5.41 12.55
CA PHE A 96 -1.87 -6.67 13.28
C PHE A 96 -1.57 -6.46 14.78
N GLU A 97 -0.70 -5.51 15.12
CA GLU A 97 -0.45 -5.16 16.53
C GLU A 97 -1.67 -4.51 17.16
N ALA A 98 -2.39 -3.66 16.43
CA ALA A 98 -3.67 -3.14 16.89
C ALA A 98 -4.65 -4.27 17.26
N TYR A 99 -4.77 -5.28 16.38
CA TYR A 99 -5.61 -6.45 16.63
C TYR A 99 -5.18 -7.24 17.89
N ARG A 100 -3.87 -7.42 18.13
CA ARG A 100 -3.36 -8.06 19.35
C ARG A 100 -3.76 -7.30 20.60
N HIS A 101 -3.66 -5.97 20.61
CA HIS A 101 -4.09 -5.17 21.76
C HIS A 101 -5.59 -5.30 22.03
N PHE A 102 -6.44 -5.24 21.01
CA PHE A 102 -7.88 -5.42 21.22
C PHE A 102 -8.25 -6.82 21.71
N CYS A 103 -7.52 -7.86 21.28
CA CYS A 103 -7.68 -9.21 21.83
C CYS A 103 -7.37 -9.25 23.34
N GLU A 104 -6.28 -8.64 23.79
CA GLU A 104 -5.97 -8.56 25.23
C GLU A 104 -7.00 -7.75 26.02
N ALA A 105 -7.52 -6.64 25.44
CA ALA A 105 -8.59 -5.88 26.05
C ALA A 105 -9.83 -6.75 26.31
N LEU A 106 -10.20 -7.62 25.36
CA LEU A 106 -11.38 -8.49 25.49
C LEU A 106 -11.17 -9.68 26.44
N LYS A 107 -9.93 -10.14 26.64
CA LYS A 107 -9.63 -11.11 27.70
C LYS A 107 -9.87 -10.51 29.09
N LEU A 108 -9.66 -9.20 29.24
CA LEU A 108 -9.82 -8.47 30.49
C LEU A 108 -11.25 -7.96 30.70
N ASP A 109 -11.93 -7.53 29.64
CA ASP A 109 -13.31 -7.06 29.64
C ASP A 109 -14.06 -7.56 28.39
N PRO A 110 -14.75 -8.70 28.49
CA PRO A 110 -15.50 -9.31 27.38
C PRO A 110 -16.60 -8.45 26.77
N ASP A 111 -17.05 -7.41 27.48
CA ASP A 111 -18.12 -6.50 27.03
C ASP A 111 -17.58 -5.12 26.63
N CYS A 112 -16.27 -4.96 26.48
CA CYS A 112 -15.66 -3.71 26.02
C CYS A 112 -16.00 -3.43 24.55
N LEU A 113 -17.05 -2.63 24.32
CA LEU A 113 -17.56 -2.29 22.99
C LEU A 113 -16.47 -1.70 22.07
N MET A 114 -15.61 -0.82 22.59
CA MET A 114 -14.54 -0.21 21.79
C MET A 114 -13.42 -1.17 21.39
N ALA A 115 -13.22 -2.28 22.11
CA ALA A 115 -12.29 -3.31 21.67
C ALA A 115 -12.84 -4.07 20.45
N TYR A 116 -14.14 -4.41 20.43
CA TYR A 116 -14.76 -5.00 19.23
C TYR A 116 -14.79 -4.02 18.04
N TRP A 117 -15.05 -2.74 18.30
CA TRP A 117 -14.92 -1.67 17.31
C TRP A 117 -13.50 -1.66 16.70
N GLY A 118 -12.49 -1.75 17.57
CA GLY A 118 -11.08 -1.80 17.19
C GLY A 118 -10.74 -2.99 16.30
N ILE A 119 -11.18 -4.20 16.66
CA ILE A 119 -11.02 -5.41 15.84
C ILE A 119 -11.70 -5.24 14.48
N GLY A 120 -12.90 -4.65 14.45
CA GLY A 120 -13.61 -4.33 13.21
C GLY A 120 -12.76 -3.47 12.29
N LEU A 121 -12.21 -2.37 12.81
CA LEU A 121 -11.43 -1.42 12.01
C LEU A 121 -10.05 -1.96 11.61
N SER A 122 -9.28 -2.58 12.53
CA SER A 122 -7.94 -3.09 12.22
C SER A 122 -7.97 -4.23 11.20
N LEU A 123 -9.05 -5.00 11.15
CA LEU A 123 -9.21 -6.10 10.20
C LEU A 123 -10.05 -5.71 8.96
N ALA A 124 -10.28 -4.42 8.69
CA ALA A 124 -11.20 -3.96 7.64
C ALA A 124 -10.88 -4.46 6.23
N ALA A 125 -9.63 -4.85 5.95
CA ALA A 125 -9.24 -5.45 4.67
C ALA A 125 -10.09 -6.71 4.36
N PRO A 126 -10.76 -6.78 3.21
CA PRO A 126 -11.66 -7.87 2.90
C PRO A 126 -10.91 -9.20 2.69
N ASN A 127 -11.56 -10.31 3.05
CA ASN A 127 -11.15 -11.68 2.75
C ASN A 127 -9.73 -12.08 3.20
N ASN A 128 -9.13 -11.37 4.17
CA ASN A 128 -7.93 -11.84 4.85
C ASN A 128 -8.24 -13.04 5.77
N GLU A 129 -7.20 -13.71 6.28
CA GLU A 129 -7.33 -14.88 7.16
C GLU A 129 -8.12 -14.62 8.46
N PHE A 130 -8.23 -13.37 8.88
CA PHE A 130 -8.96 -12.95 10.09
C PHE A 130 -10.43 -12.58 9.83
N THR A 131 -10.95 -12.88 8.63
CA THR A 131 -12.32 -12.49 8.22
C THR A 131 -13.40 -13.01 9.17
N GLN A 132 -13.27 -14.23 9.68
CA GLN A 132 -14.23 -14.80 10.63
C GLN A 132 -14.24 -14.03 11.95
N GLN A 133 -13.06 -13.77 12.53
CA GLN A 133 -12.92 -13.03 13.79
C GLN A 133 -13.50 -11.62 13.67
N ARG A 134 -13.24 -10.93 12.55
CA ARG A 134 -13.84 -9.64 12.25
C ARG A 134 -15.37 -9.70 12.22
N GLN A 135 -15.95 -10.68 11.51
CA GLN A 135 -17.40 -10.81 11.41
C GLN A 135 -18.04 -11.02 12.77
N VAL A 136 -17.47 -11.92 13.59
CA VAL A 136 -17.95 -12.16 14.95
C VAL A 136 -17.81 -10.89 15.81
N ALA A 137 -16.69 -10.18 15.71
CA ALA A 137 -16.47 -8.95 16.46
C ALA A 137 -17.44 -7.83 16.08
N VAL A 138 -17.71 -7.63 14.79
CA VAL A 138 -18.66 -6.61 14.32
C VAL A 138 -20.10 -6.93 14.75
N LEU A 139 -20.51 -8.20 14.69
CA LEU A 139 -21.83 -8.61 15.19
C LEU A 139 -21.93 -8.38 16.70
N ARG A 140 -20.90 -8.77 17.46
CA ARG A 140 -20.86 -8.57 18.90
C ARG A 140 -20.86 -7.08 19.28
N MET A 141 -20.13 -6.24 18.53
CA MET A 141 -20.15 -4.79 18.68
C MET A 141 -21.58 -4.24 18.54
N ILE A 142 -22.32 -4.68 17.53
CA ILE A 142 -23.71 -4.25 17.28
C ILE A 142 -24.63 -4.68 18.43
N GLU A 143 -24.49 -5.92 18.93
CA GLU A 143 -25.25 -6.42 20.09
C GLU A 143 -25.01 -5.58 21.36
N LEU A 144 -23.79 -5.07 21.53
CA LEU A 144 -23.36 -4.36 22.73
C LEU A 144 -23.78 -2.88 22.74
N ILE A 145 -24.30 -2.32 21.64
CA ILE A 145 -24.66 -0.89 21.53
C ILE A 145 -25.65 -0.49 22.64
N ASP A 146 -26.74 -1.24 22.78
CA ASP A 146 -27.79 -0.93 23.76
C ASP A 146 -27.73 -1.84 25.01
N ALA A 147 -26.64 -2.58 25.19
CA ALA A 147 -26.50 -3.50 26.31
C ALA A 147 -26.33 -2.76 27.64
N THR A 148 -26.87 -3.35 28.71
CA THR A 148 -26.78 -2.84 30.08
C THR A 148 -26.12 -3.86 31.00
N ARG A 149 -25.55 -3.37 32.10
CA ARG A 149 -25.06 -4.18 33.21
C ARG A 149 -25.73 -3.74 34.50
N ASP A 150 -25.96 -4.69 35.40
CA ASP A 150 -26.43 -4.37 36.76
C ASP A 150 -25.26 -3.82 37.59
N VAL A 151 -25.43 -2.60 38.10
CA VAL A 151 -24.52 -2.00 39.06
C VAL A 151 -25.36 -1.57 40.27
N ASN A 152 -25.21 -2.31 41.38
CA ASN A 152 -25.92 -2.05 42.63
C ASN A 152 -27.46 -1.98 42.47
N GLY A 153 -28.04 -2.88 41.68
CA GLY A 153 -29.49 -2.95 41.43
C GLY A 153 -30.00 -1.94 40.41
N ARG A 154 -29.11 -1.24 39.70
CA ARG A 154 -29.46 -0.33 38.60
C ARG A 154 -28.89 -0.86 37.29
N GLN A 155 -29.73 -0.93 36.27
CA GLN A 155 -29.30 -1.21 34.91
C GLN A 155 -28.67 0.03 34.31
N LEU A 156 -27.36 -0.02 34.07
CA LEU A 156 -26.59 1.05 33.45
C LEU A 156 -26.05 0.61 32.08
N PRO A 157 -26.04 1.48 31.06
CA PRO A 157 -25.41 1.17 29.78
C PRO A 157 -23.96 0.73 29.97
N ILE A 158 -23.53 -0.28 29.21
CA ILE A 158 -22.14 -0.76 29.27
C ILE A 158 -21.15 0.17 28.56
N ALA A 159 -21.65 1.02 27.66
CA ALA A 159 -20.90 1.95 26.83
C ALA A 159 -21.53 3.35 26.89
N THR A 160 -20.72 4.38 26.73
CA THR A 160 -21.19 5.77 26.63
C THR A 160 -21.92 6.01 25.31
N LYS A 161 -22.73 7.07 25.27
CA LYS A 161 -23.42 7.47 24.04
C LYS A 161 -22.45 7.73 22.86
N MET A 162 -21.26 8.27 23.14
CA MET A 162 -20.23 8.49 22.13
C MET A 162 -19.72 7.17 21.55
N GLU A 163 -19.40 6.18 22.39
CA GLU A 163 -18.93 4.86 21.93
C GLU A 163 -20.01 4.11 21.14
N GLN A 164 -21.28 4.22 21.55
CA GLN A 164 -22.42 3.71 20.77
C GLN A 164 -22.47 4.34 19.37
N ASP A 165 -22.30 5.66 19.26
CA ASP A 165 -22.31 6.36 17.97
C ASP A 165 -21.09 5.99 17.11
N TYR A 166 -19.92 5.71 17.73
CA TYR A 166 -18.77 5.12 17.04
C TYR A 166 -19.07 3.75 16.46
N ALA A 167 -19.72 2.86 17.22
CA ALA A 167 -20.14 1.54 16.75
C ALA A 167 -21.13 1.63 15.59
N LEU A 168 -22.13 2.52 15.69
CA LEU A 168 -23.08 2.77 14.60
C LEU A 168 -22.38 3.31 13.34
N ALA A 169 -21.42 4.22 13.50
CA ALA A 169 -20.66 4.76 12.37
C ALA A 169 -19.77 3.69 11.70
N LEU A 170 -19.13 2.81 12.49
CA LEU A 170 -18.32 1.72 11.95
C LEU A 170 -19.18 0.63 11.29
N ALA A 171 -20.40 0.36 11.78
CA ALA A 171 -21.29 -0.60 11.14
C ALA A 171 -21.59 -0.24 9.66
N GLU A 172 -21.62 1.05 9.32
CA GLU A 172 -21.73 1.53 7.93
C GLU A 172 -20.52 1.15 7.04
N LEU A 173 -19.37 0.80 7.61
CA LEU A 173 -18.24 0.26 6.82
C LEU A 173 -18.56 -1.15 6.29
N PHE A 174 -19.31 -1.94 7.04
CA PHE A 174 -19.61 -3.34 6.71
C PHE A 174 -20.99 -3.55 6.09
N ARG A 175 -21.83 -2.52 6.08
CA ARG A 175 -23.15 -2.56 5.43
C ARG A 175 -23.01 -2.53 3.91
N LEU A 176 -23.81 -3.33 3.22
CA LEU A 176 -23.92 -3.25 1.76
C LEU A 176 -24.37 -1.84 1.34
N ARG A 177 -23.56 -1.16 0.51
CA ARG A 177 -23.75 0.26 0.14
C ARG A 177 -23.79 1.20 1.36
N GLY A 178 -23.03 0.86 2.39
CA GLY A 178 -22.87 1.65 3.61
C GLY A 178 -22.10 2.94 3.37
N LYS A 179 -22.49 4.02 4.05
CA LYS A 179 -21.97 5.36 3.82
C LYS A 179 -21.06 5.82 4.96
N VAL A 180 -20.01 5.06 5.21
CA VAL A 180 -19.09 5.26 6.34
C VAL A 180 -18.55 6.70 6.43
N GLY A 181 -18.23 7.35 5.31
CA GLY A 181 -17.76 8.74 5.30
C GLY A 181 -18.82 9.75 5.78
N GLU A 182 -20.09 9.57 5.41
CA GLU A 182 -21.19 10.41 5.91
C GLU A 182 -21.45 10.13 7.40
N ALA A 183 -21.34 8.87 7.83
CA ALA A 183 -21.55 8.48 9.22
C ALA A 183 -20.49 9.08 10.16
N PHE A 184 -19.20 8.99 9.80
CA PHE A 184 -18.13 9.60 10.58
C PHE A 184 -18.15 11.14 10.51
N LYS A 185 -18.59 11.73 9.39
CA LYS A 185 -18.84 13.18 9.34
C LYS A 185 -19.87 13.60 10.39
N LYS A 186 -21.02 12.93 10.45
CA LYS A 186 -22.05 13.20 11.45
C LYS A 186 -21.54 12.98 12.89
N LEU A 187 -20.74 11.93 13.11
CA LEU A 187 -20.12 11.66 14.40
C LEU A 187 -19.21 12.83 14.83
N SER A 188 -18.38 13.33 13.92
CA SER A 188 -17.49 14.47 14.18
C SER A 188 -18.26 15.76 14.46
N GLU A 189 -19.38 16.01 13.77
CA GLU A 189 -20.26 17.16 14.02
C GLU A 189 -20.97 17.07 15.37
N THR A 190 -21.30 15.85 15.82
CA THR A 190 -21.95 15.60 17.11
C THR A 190 -20.97 15.76 18.28
N TYR A 191 -19.71 15.41 18.07
CA TYR A 191 -18.65 15.47 19.07
C TYR A 191 -17.45 16.32 18.57
N PRO A 192 -17.61 17.66 18.44
CA PRO A 192 -16.59 18.53 17.84
C PRO A 192 -15.30 18.67 18.67
N GLY A 193 -15.29 18.20 19.92
CA GLY A 193 -14.08 18.11 20.75
C GLY A 193 -13.34 16.78 20.65
N ASN A 194 -13.91 15.78 19.96
CA ASN A 194 -13.27 14.49 19.81
C ASN A 194 -12.34 14.51 18.58
N LEU A 195 -11.03 14.46 18.82
CA LEU A 195 -10.03 14.56 17.76
C LEU A 195 -9.97 13.31 16.87
N GLN A 196 -10.25 12.12 17.44
CA GLN A 196 -10.29 10.86 16.69
C GLN A 196 -11.43 10.88 15.65
N SER A 197 -12.62 11.34 16.01
CA SER A 197 -13.76 11.42 15.10
C SER A 197 -13.51 12.42 13.98
N GLN A 198 -12.90 13.57 14.28
CA GLN A 198 -12.49 14.57 13.30
C GLN A 198 -11.50 14.00 12.29
N CYS A 199 -10.42 13.38 12.77
CA CYS A 199 -9.42 12.78 11.87
C CYS A 199 -10.02 11.69 10.98
N LEU A 200 -10.82 10.78 11.55
CA LEU A 200 -11.48 9.73 10.78
C LEU A 200 -12.50 10.28 9.79
N ALA A 201 -13.30 11.29 10.17
CA ALA A 201 -14.27 11.92 9.29
C ALA A 201 -13.60 12.53 8.05
N ILE A 202 -12.51 13.27 8.25
CA ILE A 202 -11.73 13.87 7.15
C ILE A 202 -11.14 12.75 6.28
N TYR A 203 -10.48 11.78 6.89
CA TYR A 203 -9.79 10.72 6.16
C TYR A 203 -10.76 9.87 5.33
N LEU A 204 -11.90 9.46 5.88
CA LEU A 204 -12.88 8.59 5.23
C LEU A 204 -13.67 9.26 4.09
N GLN A 205 -13.64 10.59 3.99
CA GLN A 205 -14.29 11.33 2.91
C GLN A 205 -13.40 11.56 1.68
N ARG A 206 -12.09 11.39 1.82
CA ARG A 206 -11.12 11.69 0.75
C ARG A 206 -11.33 10.80 -0.48
N ASP A 207 -11.03 11.36 -1.64
CA ASP A 207 -11.05 10.64 -2.91
C ASP A 207 -9.68 10.55 -3.58
N GLY A 208 -8.56 10.80 -2.89
CA GLY A 208 -7.23 10.59 -3.45
C GLY A 208 -6.88 11.49 -4.65
N TYR A 209 -5.89 11.08 -5.44
CA TYR A 209 -5.29 11.90 -6.50
C TYR A 209 -5.70 11.44 -7.90
N ASP A 210 -5.77 12.34 -8.87
CA ASP A 210 -5.71 12.07 -10.31
C ASP A 210 -4.34 12.48 -10.92
N ARG A 211 -4.19 12.45 -12.25
CA ARG A 211 -2.90 12.76 -12.89
C ARG A 211 -2.54 14.25 -12.80
N PHE A 212 -3.50 15.10 -12.46
CA PHE A 212 -3.36 16.55 -12.36
C PHE A 212 -3.19 17.03 -10.93
N GLY A 213 -3.52 16.20 -9.93
CA GLY A 213 -3.34 16.56 -8.53
C GLY A 213 -4.36 15.89 -7.61
N PRO A 214 -4.58 16.42 -6.40
CA PRO A 214 -5.64 15.95 -5.52
C PRO A 214 -7.00 16.18 -6.18
N ARG A 215 -7.90 15.21 -6.08
CA ARG A 215 -9.31 15.40 -6.44
C ARG A 215 -10.01 16.28 -5.40
N ALA A 216 -11.24 16.72 -5.69
CA ALA A 216 -11.91 17.73 -4.87
C ALA A 216 -12.03 17.34 -3.39
N LYS A 217 -12.40 16.10 -3.06
CA LYS A 217 -12.52 15.69 -1.65
C LYS A 217 -11.16 15.45 -1.00
N GLN A 218 -10.15 15.07 -1.77
CA GLN A 218 -8.76 14.98 -1.30
C GLN A 218 -8.18 16.36 -0.98
N ALA A 219 -8.44 17.37 -1.81
CA ALA A 219 -8.00 18.74 -1.58
C ALA A 219 -8.66 19.31 -0.31
N LEU A 220 -9.97 19.12 -0.17
CA LEU A 220 -10.70 19.50 1.04
C LEU A 220 -10.17 18.77 2.28
N ALA A 221 -9.89 17.47 2.17
CA ALA A 221 -9.34 16.72 3.30
C ALA A 221 -7.95 17.21 3.73
N ILE A 222 -7.11 17.64 2.77
CA ILE A 222 -5.79 18.22 3.06
C ILE A 222 -5.96 19.54 3.82
N GLU A 223 -6.83 20.43 3.36
CA GLU A 223 -7.13 21.72 3.99
C GLU A 223 -7.66 21.53 5.42
N GLN A 224 -8.70 20.72 5.60
CA GLN A 224 -9.29 20.47 6.93
C GLN A 224 -8.30 19.84 7.93
N MET A 225 -7.40 18.98 7.43
CA MET A 225 -6.39 18.36 8.29
C MET A 225 -5.24 19.33 8.60
N GLU A 226 -4.95 20.27 7.71
CA GLU A 226 -3.97 21.34 7.95
C GLU A 226 -4.42 22.22 9.14
N ASP A 227 -5.69 22.62 9.18
CA ASP A 227 -6.26 23.35 10.33
C ASP A 227 -6.13 22.56 11.65
N LEU A 228 -6.36 21.24 11.62
CA LEU A 228 -6.18 20.38 12.80
C LEU A 228 -4.72 20.28 13.24
N VAL A 229 -3.79 20.24 12.28
CA VAL A 229 -2.35 20.24 12.57
C VAL A 229 -1.93 21.56 13.20
N GLU A 230 -2.44 22.70 12.73
CA GLU A 230 -2.15 24.01 13.31
C GLU A 230 -2.62 24.09 14.78
N ALA A 231 -3.81 23.55 15.08
CA ALA A 231 -4.33 23.49 16.45
C ALA A 231 -3.63 22.42 17.33
N ASN A 232 -3.01 21.40 16.72
CA ASN A 232 -2.42 20.26 17.41
C ASN A 232 -1.00 19.94 16.88
N PRO A 233 -0.06 20.90 16.89
CA PRO A 233 1.20 20.81 16.13
C PRO A 233 2.13 19.70 16.60
N ASP A 234 1.89 19.16 17.79
CA ASP A 234 2.73 18.16 18.45
C ASP A 234 2.08 16.78 18.57
N ASN A 235 0.82 16.62 18.15
CA ASN A 235 0.05 15.39 18.23
C ASN A 235 0.44 14.43 17.09
N VAL A 236 1.19 13.37 17.39
CA VAL A 236 1.76 12.49 16.36
C VAL A 236 0.69 11.77 15.51
N ALA A 237 -0.49 11.49 16.07
CA ALA A 237 -1.59 10.90 15.30
C ALA A 237 -2.18 11.90 14.29
N VAL A 238 -2.46 13.15 14.70
CA VAL A 238 -2.95 14.20 13.79
C VAL A 238 -1.95 14.47 12.68
N LEU A 239 -0.67 14.63 13.04
CA LEU A 239 0.42 14.78 12.08
C LEU A 239 0.47 13.58 11.11
N GLY A 240 0.30 12.36 11.63
CA GLY A 240 0.27 11.13 10.85
C GLY A 240 -0.87 11.11 9.82
N PHE A 241 -2.09 11.47 10.22
CA PHE A 241 -3.21 11.59 9.29
C PHE A 241 -2.94 12.59 8.17
N TRP A 242 -2.38 13.76 8.49
CA TRP A 242 -2.04 14.78 7.49
C TRP A 242 -1.00 14.27 6.49
N VAL A 243 0.10 13.72 7.00
CA VAL A 243 1.16 13.15 6.16
C VAL A 243 0.59 12.08 5.22
N MET A 244 -0.26 11.17 5.72
CA MET A 244 -0.83 10.09 4.93
C MET A 244 -1.72 10.58 3.77
N LEU A 245 -2.34 11.76 3.89
CA LEU A 245 -3.06 12.39 2.77
C LEU A 245 -2.13 12.75 1.60
N HIS A 246 -0.82 12.90 1.83
CA HIS A 246 0.18 13.23 0.81
C HIS A 246 0.97 12.01 0.30
N GLY A 247 0.81 10.84 0.94
CA GLY A 247 1.60 9.64 0.68
C GLY A 247 1.57 9.18 -0.77
N GLU A 248 0.48 9.45 -1.49
CA GLU A 248 0.27 9.08 -2.89
C GLU A 248 0.14 10.27 -3.85
N ALA A 249 0.69 11.45 -3.53
CA ALA A 249 0.74 12.54 -4.51
C ALA A 249 1.49 12.09 -5.79
N PRO A 250 1.07 12.50 -7.01
CA PRO A 250 1.64 11.98 -8.26
C PRO A 250 3.10 12.37 -8.49
N GLU A 251 3.52 13.53 -7.99
CA GLU A 251 4.88 14.06 -8.14
C GLU A 251 5.45 14.51 -6.79
N ALA A 252 6.76 14.67 -6.75
CA ALA A 252 7.47 15.27 -5.61
C ALA A 252 7.29 16.80 -5.63
N THR A 253 6.11 17.25 -5.19
CA THR A 253 5.75 18.67 -5.19
C THR A 253 6.58 19.47 -4.19
N THR A 254 6.66 20.79 -4.38
CA THR A 254 7.24 21.71 -3.40
C THR A 254 6.60 21.54 -2.02
N LYS A 255 5.26 21.40 -1.95
CA LYS A 255 4.53 21.09 -0.71
C LYS A 255 5.05 19.81 -0.04
N LEU A 256 5.30 18.75 -0.80
CA LEU A 256 5.83 17.50 -0.26
C LEU A 256 7.20 17.70 0.41
N ARG A 257 8.11 18.43 -0.26
CA ARG A 257 9.49 18.64 0.23
C ARG A 257 9.57 19.65 1.38
N GLU A 258 8.87 20.77 1.27
CA GLU A 258 9.04 21.92 2.17
C GLU A 258 8.07 21.93 3.35
N GLN A 259 6.90 21.30 3.21
CA GLN A 259 5.87 21.31 4.27
C GLN A 259 5.69 19.93 4.90
N ILE A 260 5.55 18.88 4.07
CA ILE A 260 5.20 17.55 4.57
C ILE A 260 6.41 16.80 5.11
N LEU A 261 7.54 16.75 4.37
CA LEU A 261 8.72 16.02 4.81
C LEU A 261 9.26 16.48 6.18
N PRO A 262 9.30 17.78 6.54
CA PRO A 262 9.65 18.21 7.89
C PRO A 262 8.74 17.64 8.98
N VAL A 263 7.46 17.45 8.70
CA VAL A 263 6.50 16.84 9.62
C VAL A 263 6.78 15.35 9.78
N VAL A 264 7.05 14.63 8.69
CA VAL A 264 7.45 13.21 8.76
C VAL A 264 8.71 13.03 9.60
N ARG A 265 9.73 13.86 9.37
CA ARG A 265 10.95 13.90 10.20
C ARG A 265 10.64 14.21 11.66
N LYS A 266 9.68 15.11 11.94
CA LYS A 266 9.23 15.40 13.31
C LYS A 266 8.60 14.17 13.98
N ILE A 267 7.69 13.47 13.30
CA ILE A 267 7.07 12.23 13.80
C ILE A 267 8.15 11.19 14.14
N ALA A 268 9.05 10.91 13.20
CA ALA A 268 10.12 9.93 13.38
C ALA A 268 11.14 10.31 14.46
N ARG A 269 11.36 11.61 14.71
CA ARG A 269 12.20 12.07 15.84
C ARG A 269 11.50 11.95 17.18
N LYS A 270 10.18 12.17 17.24
CA LYS A 270 9.40 12.07 18.48
C LYS A 270 9.28 10.64 18.97
N VAL A 271 9.10 9.68 18.05
CA VAL A 271 8.99 8.26 18.38
C VAL A 271 10.01 7.46 17.57
N PRO A 272 11.31 7.56 17.91
CA PRO A 272 12.39 7.06 17.07
C PRO A 272 12.51 5.53 17.05
N ASN A 273 11.96 4.85 18.06
CA ASN A 273 12.02 3.39 18.19
C ASN A 273 10.73 2.69 17.73
N PHE A 274 9.88 3.40 16.97
CA PHE A 274 8.64 2.83 16.46
C PHE A 274 8.73 2.54 14.94
N PRO A 275 8.76 1.27 14.52
CA PRO A 275 9.09 0.90 13.14
C PRO A 275 8.19 1.51 12.06
N PRO A 276 6.84 1.62 12.22
CA PRO A 276 5.98 2.24 11.21
C PRO A 276 6.37 3.68 10.85
N TYR A 277 6.86 4.47 11.81
CA TYR A 277 7.24 5.86 11.57
C TYR A 277 8.60 5.99 10.87
N GLN A 278 9.51 5.04 11.10
CA GLN A 278 10.77 4.95 10.33
C GLN A 278 10.50 4.52 8.89
N HIS A 279 9.58 3.57 8.69
CA HIS A 279 9.12 3.18 7.35
C HIS A 279 8.46 4.35 6.61
N LEU A 280 7.58 5.10 7.28
CA LEU A 280 6.95 6.31 6.75
C LEU A 280 8.01 7.36 6.36
N LEU A 281 9.02 7.57 7.20
CA LEU A 281 10.14 8.46 6.88
C LEU A 281 10.87 8.00 5.61
N GLY A 282 11.20 6.71 5.52
CA GLY A 282 11.81 6.11 4.34
C GLY A 282 11.04 6.39 3.04
N HIS A 283 9.72 6.18 3.06
CA HIS A 283 8.84 6.45 1.93
C HIS A 283 8.88 7.92 1.48
N PHE A 284 8.79 8.87 2.42
CA PHE A 284 8.76 10.29 2.07
C PHE A 284 10.14 10.85 1.69
N GLU A 285 11.22 10.41 2.34
CA GLU A 285 12.58 10.76 1.93
C GLU A 285 12.86 10.29 0.50
N TRP A 286 12.48 9.05 0.18
CA TRP A 286 12.67 8.50 -1.17
C TRP A 286 11.87 9.29 -2.19
N ARG A 287 10.59 9.55 -1.91
CA ARG A 287 9.74 10.35 -2.81
C ARG A 287 10.25 11.77 -3.03
N CYS A 288 10.97 12.35 -2.07
CA CYS A 288 11.56 13.68 -2.20
C CYS A 288 12.91 13.70 -2.92
N GLY A 289 13.51 12.53 -3.21
CA GLY A 289 14.82 12.37 -3.83
C GLY A 289 15.98 12.25 -2.85
N ASN A 290 15.71 12.11 -1.55
CA ASN A 290 16.72 11.97 -0.51
C ASN A 290 17.03 10.49 -0.27
N HIS A 291 17.48 9.79 -1.32
CA HIS A 291 17.58 8.33 -1.31
C HIS A 291 18.49 7.77 -0.21
N ALA A 292 19.58 8.46 0.15
CA ALA A 292 20.45 8.04 1.25
C ALA A 292 19.76 8.10 2.63
N LEU A 293 18.98 9.16 2.87
CA LEU A 293 18.17 9.29 4.09
C LEU A 293 17.03 8.27 4.12
N ALA A 294 16.47 7.96 2.94
CA ALA A 294 15.47 6.92 2.80
C ALA A 294 16.03 5.54 3.16
N GLU A 295 17.21 5.20 2.65
CA GLU A 295 17.95 3.97 2.97
C GLU A 295 18.15 3.84 4.48
N ALA A 296 18.73 4.85 5.14
CA ALA A 296 18.96 4.84 6.58
C ALA A 296 17.67 4.67 7.41
N ALA A 297 16.58 5.34 7.01
CA ALA A 297 15.29 5.21 7.68
C ALA A 297 14.67 3.81 7.49
N LEU A 298 14.80 3.23 6.30
CA LEU A 298 14.29 1.90 5.97
C LEU A 298 15.11 0.78 6.63
N GLU A 299 16.43 0.93 6.72
CA GLU A 299 17.29 0.04 7.50
C GLU A 299 16.87 0.04 8.97
N ARG A 300 16.66 1.22 9.56
CA ARG A 300 16.16 1.34 10.93
C ARG A 300 14.78 0.69 11.10
N ALA A 301 13.86 0.90 10.15
CA ALA A 301 12.56 0.25 10.16
C ALA A 301 12.68 -1.28 10.11
N THR A 302 13.53 -1.79 9.21
CA THR A 302 13.84 -3.22 9.08
C THR A 302 14.36 -3.80 10.39
N SER A 303 15.35 -3.15 11.03
CA SER A 303 15.91 -3.61 12.31
C SER A 303 14.85 -3.65 13.42
N LEU A 304 14.07 -2.58 13.57
CA LEU A 304 13.03 -2.50 14.61
C LEU A 304 11.91 -3.54 14.39
N TYR A 305 11.49 -3.78 13.15
CA TYR A 305 10.51 -4.84 12.88
C TYR A 305 11.11 -6.24 13.08
N ALA A 306 12.39 -6.45 12.77
CA ALA A 306 13.06 -7.72 13.00
C ALA A 306 13.17 -8.03 14.50
N GLU A 307 13.58 -7.06 15.31
CA GLU A 307 13.60 -7.16 16.76
C GLU A 307 12.20 -7.47 17.32
N HIS A 308 11.19 -6.73 16.87
CA HIS A 308 9.80 -6.96 17.27
C HIS A 308 9.33 -8.38 16.92
N LYS A 309 9.65 -8.85 15.71
CA LYS A 309 9.33 -10.20 15.23
C LYS A 309 9.98 -11.27 16.12
N GLU A 310 11.24 -11.10 16.49
CA GLU A 310 11.98 -12.04 17.35
C GLU A 310 11.42 -12.05 18.77
N ASN A 311 11.30 -10.88 19.41
CA ASN A 311 10.83 -10.73 20.79
C ASN A 311 9.42 -11.31 21.01
N HIS A 312 8.56 -11.23 20.01
CA HIS A 312 7.19 -11.72 20.08
C HIS A 312 6.98 -13.09 19.43
N GLY A 313 8.03 -13.74 18.92
CA GLY A 313 7.91 -15.04 18.25
C GLY A 313 7.00 -15.02 17.02
N LEU A 314 6.96 -13.91 16.28
CA LEU A 314 6.14 -13.76 15.08
C LEU A 314 6.77 -14.52 13.90
N SER A 315 5.93 -15.10 13.05
CA SER A 315 6.37 -15.61 11.76
C SER A 315 6.44 -14.49 10.73
N VAL A 316 6.94 -14.80 9.54
CA VAL A 316 6.95 -13.84 8.42
C VAL A 316 5.52 -13.46 7.97
N HIS A 317 4.52 -14.29 8.26
CA HIS A 317 3.13 -14.05 7.86
C HIS A 317 2.48 -12.87 8.60
N GLU A 318 2.89 -12.63 9.84
CA GLU A 318 2.42 -11.53 10.69
C GLU A 318 3.28 -10.27 10.58
N CYS A 319 4.49 -10.37 10.00
CA CYS A 319 5.45 -9.28 9.95
C CYS A 319 5.49 -8.61 8.56
N ASP A 320 4.33 -8.19 8.06
CA ASP A 320 4.22 -7.53 6.76
C ASP A 320 5.00 -6.20 6.69
N GLY A 321 5.07 -5.45 7.79
CA GLY A 321 5.86 -4.22 7.91
C GLY A 321 7.36 -4.42 7.66
N TRP A 322 7.93 -5.53 8.11
CA TRP A 322 9.32 -5.91 7.81
C TRP A 322 9.53 -6.17 6.32
N ILE A 323 8.65 -6.98 5.71
CA ILE A 323 8.72 -7.30 4.28
C ILE A 323 8.61 -6.03 3.44
N ARG A 324 7.66 -5.14 3.77
CA ARG A 324 7.51 -3.84 3.08
C ARG A 324 8.78 -3.01 3.17
N SER A 325 9.39 -2.93 4.36
CA SER A 325 10.61 -2.15 4.58
C SER A 325 11.78 -2.68 3.76
N GLN A 326 11.96 -4.00 3.71
CA GLN A 326 12.99 -4.65 2.90
C GLN A 326 12.78 -4.44 1.39
N LEU A 327 11.54 -4.60 0.89
CA LEU A 327 11.21 -4.34 -0.52
C LEU A 327 11.52 -2.88 -0.91
N TYR A 328 11.20 -1.94 -0.03
CA TYR A 328 11.47 -0.53 -0.25
C TYR A 328 12.95 -0.21 -0.17
N LEU A 329 13.67 -0.80 0.79
CA LEU A 329 15.12 -0.64 0.98
C LEU A 329 15.88 -1.04 -0.29
N ALA A 330 15.59 -2.22 -0.84
CA ALA A 330 16.17 -2.67 -2.11
C ALA A 330 15.88 -1.68 -3.26
N THR A 331 14.68 -1.11 -3.32
CA THR A 331 14.32 -0.10 -4.34
C THR A 331 15.07 1.22 -4.14
N ALA A 332 15.24 1.66 -2.89
CA ALA A 332 15.99 2.87 -2.57
C ALA A 332 17.48 2.72 -2.89
N MET A 333 18.07 1.57 -2.55
CA MET A 333 19.44 1.20 -2.93
C MET A 333 19.62 1.17 -4.45
N GLN A 334 18.70 0.54 -5.18
CA GLN A 334 18.73 0.55 -6.65
C GLN A 334 18.67 1.97 -7.23
N SER A 335 17.86 2.87 -6.63
CA SER A 335 17.74 4.27 -7.08
C SER A 335 19.07 5.06 -6.94
N ARG A 336 20.00 4.56 -6.10
CA ARG A 336 21.36 5.09 -5.91
C ARG A 336 22.44 4.33 -6.69
N GLY A 337 22.07 3.31 -7.47
CA GLY A 337 23.01 2.46 -8.19
C GLY A 337 23.68 1.35 -7.36
N LYS A 338 23.23 1.12 -6.11
CA LYS A 338 23.67 0.02 -5.25
C LYS A 338 22.96 -1.29 -5.62
N PHE A 339 23.21 -1.75 -6.85
CA PHE A 339 22.47 -2.87 -7.42
C PHE A 339 22.73 -4.19 -6.69
N GLU A 340 23.98 -4.46 -6.32
CA GLU A 340 24.35 -5.75 -5.72
C GLU A 340 23.75 -5.87 -4.31
N GLU A 341 23.74 -4.79 -3.54
CA GLU A 341 23.09 -4.72 -2.22
C GLU A 341 21.56 -4.87 -2.35
N ALA A 342 20.96 -4.16 -3.31
CA ALA A 342 19.53 -4.29 -3.61
C ALA A 342 19.15 -5.73 -4.03
N MET A 343 19.98 -6.36 -4.85
CA MET A 343 19.78 -7.72 -5.32
C MET A 343 19.94 -8.73 -4.18
N SER A 344 20.90 -8.53 -3.28
CA SER A 344 21.10 -9.36 -2.09
C SER A 344 19.82 -9.43 -1.25
N ILE A 345 19.22 -8.28 -0.94
CA ILE A 345 17.94 -8.20 -0.22
C ILE A 345 16.82 -8.89 -1.01
N ALA A 346 16.73 -8.63 -2.31
CA ALA A 346 15.68 -9.19 -3.15
C ALA A 346 15.72 -10.71 -3.24
N VAL A 347 16.92 -11.29 -3.38
CA VAL A 347 17.13 -12.75 -3.40
C VAL A 347 16.75 -13.36 -2.06
N GLN A 348 17.26 -12.81 -0.95
CA GLN A 348 16.92 -13.27 0.40
C GLN A 348 15.41 -13.28 0.64
N LEU A 349 14.71 -12.22 0.25
CA LEU A 349 13.25 -12.15 0.36
C LEU A 349 12.53 -13.19 -0.52
N SER A 350 13.04 -13.43 -1.74
CA SER A 350 12.41 -14.36 -2.71
C SER A 350 12.48 -15.84 -2.26
N GLU A 351 13.53 -16.16 -1.49
CA GLU A 351 13.83 -17.48 -0.95
C GLU A 351 13.06 -17.80 0.33
N LEU A 352 12.41 -16.80 0.96
CA LEU A 352 11.60 -17.04 2.16
C LEU A 352 10.47 -18.03 1.86
N GLU A 353 10.37 -19.02 2.74
CA GLU A 353 9.31 -20.02 2.72
C GLU A 353 7.95 -19.37 3.03
N VAL A 354 6.94 -19.81 2.30
CA VAL A 354 5.55 -19.38 2.50
C VAL A 354 4.75 -20.62 2.84
N ASP A 355 4.07 -20.62 3.97
CA ASP A 355 3.13 -21.67 4.31
C ASP A 355 1.90 -21.55 3.40
N SER A 356 1.65 -22.57 2.58
CA SER A 356 0.54 -22.58 1.63
C SER A 356 -0.84 -22.55 2.32
N ALA A 357 -0.92 -22.96 3.60
CA ALA A 357 -2.13 -22.83 4.41
C ALA A 357 -2.38 -21.38 4.85
N ARG A 358 -1.35 -20.52 4.83
CA ARG A 358 -1.38 -19.12 5.27
C ARG A 358 -1.42 -18.11 4.11
N LEU A 359 -1.81 -18.53 2.90
CA LEU A 359 -1.95 -17.61 1.74
C LEU A 359 -2.92 -16.44 1.97
N GLY A 360 -3.83 -16.54 2.94
CA GLY A 360 -4.72 -15.47 3.37
C GLY A 360 -4.07 -14.39 4.24
N SER A 361 -2.83 -14.61 4.70
CA SER A 361 -2.05 -13.64 5.47
C SER A 361 -1.48 -12.53 4.59
N LYS A 362 -1.25 -11.37 5.20
CA LYS A 362 -0.64 -10.25 4.48
C LYS A 362 0.82 -10.52 4.12
N GLY A 363 1.57 -11.16 5.02
CA GLY A 363 2.95 -11.56 4.76
C GLY A 363 3.07 -12.53 3.58
N ALA A 364 2.27 -13.60 3.52
CA ALA A 364 2.27 -14.52 2.37
C ALA A 364 1.95 -13.79 1.06
N SER A 365 0.95 -12.90 1.08
CA SER A 365 0.58 -12.12 -0.11
C SER A 365 1.75 -11.26 -0.62
N LEU A 366 2.45 -10.55 0.27
CA LEU A 366 3.63 -9.76 -0.12
C LEU A 366 4.77 -10.65 -0.65
N LEU A 367 5.03 -11.81 -0.03
CA LEU A 367 6.08 -12.70 -0.48
C LEU A 367 5.78 -13.25 -1.88
N VAL A 368 4.57 -13.76 -2.11
CA VAL A 368 4.16 -14.38 -3.37
C VAL A 368 4.11 -13.39 -4.52
N TRP A 369 3.62 -12.17 -4.28
CA TRP A 369 3.40 -11.18 -5.35
C TRP A 369 4.59 -10.25 -5.56
N GLU A 370 5.22 -9.77 -4.48
CA GLU A 370 6.25 -8.73 -4.55
C GLU A 370 7.66 -9.31 -4.37
N ALA A 371 7.91 -10.09 -3.31
CA ALA A 371 9.27 -10.60 -3.04
C ALA A 371 9.78 -11.54 -4.13
N LYS A 372 9.00 -12.56 -4.49
CA LYS A 372 9.37 -13.55 -5.52
C LYS A 372 9.58 -12.96 -6.92
N THR A 373 9.15 -11.72 -7.16
CA THR A 373 9.30 -11.03 -8.45
C THR A 373 10.30 -9.88 -8.41
N LEU A 374 10.78 -9.49 -7.22
CA LEU A 374 11.68 -8.33 -7.08
C LEU A 374 13.03 -8.54 -7.79
N PRO A 375 13.73 -9.69 -7.70
CA PRO A 375 14.98 -9.91 -8.43
C PRO A 375 14.84 -9.65 -9.95
N ALA A 376 13.82 -10.23 -10.58
CA ALA A 376 13.54 -10.02 -12.00
C ALA A 376 13.29 -8.55 -12.34
N ARG A 377 12.56 -7.83 -11.48
CA ARG A 377 12.28 -6.40 -11.68
C ARG A 377 13.52 -5.53 -11.53
N LEU A 378 14.45 -5.88 -10.63
CA LEU A 378 15.74 -5.19 -10.50
C LEU A 378 16.59 -5.34 -11.75
N TYR A 379 16.69 -6.57 -12.30
CA TYR A 379 17.36 -6.81 -13.57
C TYR A 379 16.73 -6.00 -14.72
N VAL A 380 15.39 -5.93 -14.78
CA VAL A 380 14.69 -5.10 -15.77
C VAL A 380 15.06 -3.61 -15.64
N ALA A 381 15.20 -3.12 -14.40
CA ALA A 381 15.55 -1.73 -14.13
C ALA A 381 16.98 -1.39 -14.55
N ARG A 382 17.93 -2.29 -14.24
CA ARG A 382 19.33 -2.15 -14.65
C ARG A 382 19.49 -2.26 -16.17
N GLY A 383 18.88 -3.28 -16.78
CA GLY A 383 18.76 -3.43 -18.23
C GLY A 383 20.10 -3.53 -18.97
N GLN A 384 21.12 -4.12 -18.36
CA GLN A 384 22.40 -4.42 -19.01
C GLN A 384 22.30 -5.70 -19.84
N GLU A 385 23.28 -5.91 -20.74
CA GLU A 385 23.39 -7.13 -21.52
C GLU A 385 23.34 -8.38 -20.61
N GLY A 386 22.49 -9.34 -20.98
CA GLY A 386 22.27 -10.58 -20.21
C GLY A 386 21.37 -10.43 -18.98
N ASP A 387 20.90 -9.23 -18.62
CA ASP A 387 19.97 -9.05 -17.49
C ASP A 387 18.64 -9.75 -17.71
N PHE A 388 18.09 -9.80 -18.93
CA PHE A 388 16.82 -10.49 -19.15
C PHE A 388 16.94 -12.01 -19.00
N THR A 389 18.08 -12.59 -19.36
CA THR A 389 18.38 -14.01 -19.09
C THR A 389 18.42 -14.27 -17.58
N ARG A 390 19.11 -13.42 -16.82
CA ARG A 390 19.17 -13.51 -15.34
C ARG A 390 17.81 -13.28 -14.70
N ALA A 391 17.01 -12.34 -15.22
CA ALA A 391 15.66 -12.06 -14.76
C ALA A 391 14.74 -13.28 -14.94
N ILE A 392 14.78 -13.92 -16.11
CA ILE A 392 14.02 -15.15 -16.38
C ILE A 392 14.41 -16.25 -15.39
N ALA A 393 15.71 -16.44 -15.18
CA ALA A 393 16.22 -17.46 -14.24
C ALA A 393 15.83 -17.21 -12.78
N SER A 394 15.57 -15.94 -12.41
CA SER A 394 15.17 -15.58 -11.05
C SER A 394 13.68 -15.76 -10.74
N LEU A 395 12.83 -15.97 -11.76
CA LEU A 395 11.40 -16.19 -11.54
C LEU A 395 11.10 -17.67 -11.31
N PRO A 396 10.06 -18.00 -10.52
CA PRO A 396 9.56 -19.37 -10.42
C PRO A 396 9.24 -19.95 -11.80
N GLY A 397 9.83 -21.10 -12.10
CA GLY A 397 9.61 -21.81 -13.36
C GLY A 397 8.23 -22.49 -13.41
N LYS A 398 7.84 -22.99 -14.59
CA LYS A 398 6.55 -23.70 -14.78
C LYS A 398 6.40 -24.95 -13.90
N ASN A 399 7.51 -25.57 -13.50
CA ASN A 399 7.55 -26.77 -12.68
C ASN A 399 7.95 -26.48 -11.23
N ASP A 400 7.86 -25.22 -10.79
CA ASP A 400 8.14 -24.83 -9.41
C ASP A 400 7.16 -25.55 -8.46
N PRO A 401 7.65 -26.37 -7.50
CA PRO A 401 6.77 -27.19 -6.65
C PRO A 401 5.80 -26.37 -5.81
N PHE A 402 6.25 -25.23 -5.29
CA PHE A 402 5.43 -24.35 -4.48
C PHE A 402 4.35 -23.67 -5.33
N LEU A 403 4.71 -23.21 -6.54
CA LEU A 403 3.74 -22.64 -7.48
C LEU A 403 2.68 -23.68 -7.88
N GLU A 404 3.08 -24.93 -8.13
CA GLU A 404 2.16 -26.03 -8.44
C GLU A 404 1.16 -26.27 -7.30
N GLU A 405 1.61 -26.15 -6.04
CA GLU A 405 0.78 -26.31 -4.85
C GLU A 405 -0.26 -25.18 -4.68
N ILE A 406 0.06 -23.95 -5.11
CA ILE A 406 -0.77 -22.77 -4.83
C ILE A 406 -1.54 -22.24 -6.04
N LYS A 407 -1.21 -22.64 -7.28
CA LYS A 407 -1.70 -22.00 -8.53
C LYS A 407 -3.23 -21.87 -8.64
N GLU A 408 -3.99 -22.79 -8.08
CA GLU A 408 -5.47 -22.74 -8.09
C GLU A 408 -6.06 -21.83 -7.00
N ARG A 409 -5.25 -21.44 -6.01
CA ARG A 409 -5.63 -20.63 -4.83
C ARG A 409 -5.17 -19.17 -4.92
N THR A 410 -4.33 -18.82 -5.90
CA THR A 410 -3.79 -17.47 -6.07
C THR A 410 -3.92 -16.99 -7.51
N LEU A 411 -4.13 -15.68 -7.69
CA LEU A 411 -4.09 -15.03 -9.00
C LEU A 411 -2.68 -14.58 -9.40
N SER A 412 -1.67 -14.80 -8.56
CA SER A 412 -0.28 -14.36 -8.81
C SER A 412 0.34 -15.05 -10.02
N VAL A 413 -0.15 -16.25 -10.37
CA VAL A 413 0.24 -16.99 -11.58
C VAL A 413 0.15 -16.12 -12.83
N PHE A 414 -0.92 -15.34 -12.99
CA PHE A 414 -1.08 -14.47 -14.16
C PHE A 414 -0.08 -13.33 -14.19
N TYR A 415 0.33 -12.84 -13.01
CA TYR A 415 1.37 -11.82 -12.93
C TYR A 415 2.74 -12.40 -13.29
N LEU A 416 3.08 -13.58 -12.78
CA LEU A 416 4.31 -14.30 -13.12
C LEU A 416 4.37 -14.61 -14.63
N GLU A 417 3.28 -15.10 -15.22
CA GLU A 417 3.18 -15.33 -16.65
C GLU A 417 3.38 -14.05 -17.45
N CYS A 418 2.77 -12.92 -17.03
CA CYS A 418 3.00 -11.62 -17.67
C CYS A 418 4.46 -11.19 -17.60
N LEU A 419 5.10 -11.29 -16.42
CA LEU A 419 6.52 -10.95 -16.29
C LEU A 419 7.37 -11.85 -17.19
N MET A 420 7.11 -13.15 -17.22
CA MET A 420 7.83 -14.08 -18.09
C MET A 420 7.68 -13.70 -19.57
N GLN A 421 6.45 -13.43 -20.05
CA GLN A 421 6.23 -13.00 -21.45
C GLN A 421 6.91 -11.67 -21.76
N TYR A 422 6.92 -10.74 -20.81
CA TYR A 422 7.64 -9.48 -20.96
C TYR A 422 9.16 -9.71 -21.06
N LEU A 423 9.74 -10.52 -20.19
CA LEU A 423 11.17 -10.80 -20.18
C LEU A 423 11.63 -11.57 -21.42
N GLU A 424 10.87 -12.57 -21.85
CA GLU A 424 11.12 -13.31 -23.10
C GLU A 424 11.03 -12.38 -24.32
N CYS A 425 10.10 -11.41 -24.32
CA CYS A 425 10.04 -10.37 -25.34
C CYS A 425 11.31 -9.52 -25.35
N ARG A 426 11.76 -9.06 -24.19
CA ARG A 426 12.99 -8.26 -24.04
C ARG A 426 14.23 -9.04 -24.49
N GLN A 427 14.36 -10.31 -24.10
CA GLN A 427 15.48 -11.16 -24.50
C GLN A 427 15.49 -11.42 -26.02
N ALA A 428 14.33 -11.67 -26.64
CA ALA A 428 14.24 -11.83 -28.10
C ALA A 428 14.66 -10.56 -28.85
N LEU A 429 14.30 -9.38 -28.33
CA LEU A 429 14.74 -8.10 -28.91
C LEU A 429 16.26 -7.91 -28.83
N GLU A 430 16.91 -8.31 -27.72
CA GLU A 430 18.38 -8.28 -27.61
C GLU A 430 19.06 -9.17 -28.65
N LYS A 431 18.42 -10.28 -29.03
CA LYS A 431 18.89 -11.22 -30.06
C LYS A 431 18.54 -10.80 -31.49
N GLY A 432 17.81 -9.69 -31.68
CA GLY A 432 17.31 -9.26 -32.99
C GLY A 432 16.13 -10.10 -33.52
N GLU A 433 15.51 -10.93 -32.68
CA GLU A 433 14.42 -11.84 -33.04
C GLU A 433 13.05 -11.14 -32.94
N ALA A 434 12.82 -10.14 -33.80
CA ALA A 434 11.65 -9.26 -33.71
C ALA A 434 10.29 -10.01 -33.80
N ASP A 435 10.20 -11.08 -34.58
CA ASP A 435 8.97 -11.88 -34.71
C ASP A 435 8.65 -12.65 -33.43
N ILE A 436 9.67 -13.22 -32.77
CA ILE A 436 9.51 -13.87 -31.47
C ILE A 436 9.10 -12.83 -30.43
N ALA A 437 9.76 -11.67 -30.41
CA ALA A 437 9.40 -10.59 -29.52
C ALA A 437 7.95 -10.13 -29.71
N GLN A 438 7.45 -10.05 -30.94
CA GLN A 438 6.07 -9.72 -31.24
C GLN A 438 5.10 -10.76 -30.69
N GLN A 439 5.38 -12.06 -30.87
CA GLN A 439 4.55 -13.14 -30.32
C GLN A 439 4.45 -13.04 -28.79
N LYS A 440 5.59 -12.80 -28.11
CA LYS A 440 5.63 -12.64 -26.65
C LYS A 440 4.88 -11.38 -26.17
N ALA A 441 5.00 -10.26 -26.89
CA ALA A 441 4.24 -9.04 -26.57
C ALA A 441 2.72 -9.21 -26.76
N LEU A 442 2.29 -9.99 -27.76
CA LEU A 442 0.88 -10.34 -27.96
C LEU A 442 0.37 -11.27 -26.84
N ALA A 443 1.16 -12.29 -26.46
CA ALA A 443 0.82 -13.18 -25.35
C ALA A 443 0.68 -12.41 -24.02
N LEU A 444 1.65 -11.53 -23.71
CA LEU A 444 1.58 -10.60 -22.57
C LEU A 444 0.27 -9.79 -22.58
N SER A 445 -0.10 -9.23 -23.73
CA SER A 445 -1.33 -8.46 -23.88
C SER A 445 -2.58 -9.29 -23.58
N GLY A 446 -2.64 -10.52 -24.11
CA GLY A 446 -3.77 -11.42 -23.86
C GLY A 446 -3.94 -11.82 -22.40
N ILE A 447 -2.83 -12.06 -21.68
CA ILE A 447 -2.86 -12.37 -20.24
C ILE A 447 -3.24 -11.12 -19.44
N GLN A 448 -2.73 -9.94 -19.81
CA GLN A 448 -3.11 -8.66 -19.18
C GLN A 448 -4.63 -8.42 -19.29
N GLU A 449 -5.24 -8.67 -20.45
CA GLU A 449 -6.69 -8.56 -20.63
C GLU A 449 -7.46 -9.61 -19.82
N ARG A 450 -6.93 -10.84 -19.72
CA ARG A 450 -7.48 -11.86 -18.83
C ARG A 450 -7.46 -11.40 -17.37
N MET A 451 -6.37 -10.79 -16.90
CA MET A 451 -6.32 -10.18 -15.58
C MET A 451 -7.42 -9.10 -15.44
N GLU A 452 -7.60 -8.20 -16.40
CA GLU A 452 -8.69 -7.22 -16.29
C GLU A 452 -10.08 -7.84 -16.08
N ARG A 453 -10.36 -8.98 -16.70
CA ARG A 453 -11.61 -9.75 -16.50
C ARG A 453 -11.70 -10.43 -15.13
N LEU A 454 -10.58 -10.76 -14.51
CA LEU A 454 -10.50 -11.42 -13.20
C LEU A 454 -10.63 -10.47 -12.01
N LYS A 455 -10.77 -9.14 -12.23
CA LYS A 455 -10.93 -8.16 -11.15
C LYS A 455 -12.01 -8.55 -10.14
N THR A 456 -13.18 -8.99 -10.60
CA THR A 456 -14.29 -9.40 -9.71
C THR A 456 -13.94 -10.60 -8.83
N GLN A 457 -13.09 -11.50 -9.32
CA GLN A 457 -12.55 -12.60 -8.51
C GLN A 457 -11.49 -12.09 -7.52
N ALA A 458 -10.62 -11.17 -7.96
CA ALA A 458 -9.64 -10.55 -7.07
C ALA A 458 -10.31 -9.80 -5.91
N LEU A 459 -11.49 -9.20 -6.12
CA LEU A 459 -12.28 -8.58 -5.03
C LEU A 459 -12.63 -9.54 -3.89
N LYS A 460 -12.63 -10.86 -4.19
CA LYS A 460 -12.95 -11.93 -3.24
C LYS A 460 -11.70 -12.56 -2.63
N SER A 461 -10.48 -12.12 -3.01
CA SER A 461 -9.23 -12.67 -2.48
C SER A 461 -8.63 -11.79 -1.38
N ALA A 462 -7.76 -12.39 -0.56
CA ALA A 462 -6.95 -11.68 0.44
C ALA A 462 -5.90 -10.73 -0.18
N SER A 463 -5.60 -10.92 -1.48
CA SER A 463 -4.48 -10.30 -2.20
C SER A 463 -4.93 -9.25 -3.22
N ILE A 464 -6.11 -8.65 -3.06
CA ILE A 464 -6.64 -7.63 -3.97
C ILE A 464 -5.67 -6.45 -4.18
N SER A 465 -4.98 -6.02 -3.12
CA SER A 465 -4.01 -4.92 -3.18
C SER A 465 -2.85 -5.24 -4.12
N GLU A 466 -2.25 -6.41 -3.91
CA GLU A 466 -1.14 -6.94 -4.69
C GLU A 466 -1.56 -7.13 -6.14
N TYR A 467 -2.75 -7.69 -6.35
CA TYR A 467 -3.36 -7.88 -7.66
C TYR A 467 -3.48 -6.58 -8.45
N VAL A 468 -4.04 -5.53 -7.82
CA VAL A 468 -4.26 -4.23 -8.48
C VAL A 468 -2.93 -3.57 -8.82
N ARG A 469 -1.94 -3.65 -7.91
CA ARG A 469 -0.59 -3.14 -8.12
C ARG A 469 0.11 -3.88 -9.27
N ALA A 470 0.07 -5.21 -9.26
CA ALA A 470 0.64 -6.06 -10.31
C ALA A 470 0.01 -5.75 -11.68
N LEU A 471 -1.32 -5.69 -11.76
CA LEU A 471 -2.03 -5.34 -12.99
C LEU A 471 -1.66 -3.93 -13.49
N ALA A 472 -1.48 -2.96 -12.58
CA ALA A 472 -1.02 -1.63 -12.96
C ALA A 472 0.40 -1.67 -13.57
N GLY A 473 1.32 -2.45 -13.00
CA GLY A 473 2.66 -2.65 -13.55
C GLY A 473 2.67 -3.38 -14.89
N VAL A 474 1.89 -4.47 -15.02
CA VAL A 474 1.77 -5.24 -16.27
C VAL A 474 1.26 -4.37 -17.42
N LYS A 475 0.34 -3.44 -17.16
CA LYS A 475 -0.15 -2.49 -18.17
C LYS A 475 0.95 -1.59 -18.72
N VAL A 476 1.91 -1.22 -17.88
CA VAL A 476 3.08 -0.44 -18.29
C VAL A 476 4.00 -1.31 -19.16
N TYR A 477 4.35 -2.50 -18.68
CA TYR A 477 5.20 -3.45 -19.39
C TYR A 477 4.62 -3.88 -20.75
N ALA A 478 3.30 -4.07 -20.84
CA ALA A 478 2.63 -4.38 -22.10
C ALA A 478 2.72 -3.22 -23.11
N ALA A 479 2.57 -1.98 -22.65
CA ALA A 479 2.73 -0.80 -23.51
C ALA A 479 4.19 -0.62 -23.95
N GLU A 480 5.14 -0.79 -23.03
CA GLU A 480 6.57 -0.72 -23.33
C GLU A 480 6.99 -1.81 -24.34
N ALA A 481 6.59 -3.07 -24.13
CA ALA A 481 6.91 -4.18 -25.03
C ALA A 481 6.38 -3.93 -26.45
N ARG A 482 5.15 -3.43 -26.60
CA ARG A 482 4.60 -3.03 -27.91
C ARG A 482 5.42 -1.92 -28.55
N GLY A 483 5.88 -0.95 -27.76
CA GLY A 483 6.74 0.12 -28.24
C GLY A 483 8.09 -0.39 -28.73
N LEU A 484 8.73 -1.27 -27.98
CA LEU A 484 10.02 -1.86 -28.33
C LEU A 484 9.93 -2.74 -29.59
N VAL A 485 8.90 -3.59 -29.70
CA VAL A 485 8.65 -4.40 -30.90
C VAL A 485 8.38 -3.51 -32.12
N ALA A 486 7.53 -2.49 -31.97
CA ALA A 486 7.25 -1.55 -33.05
C ALA A 486 8.51 -0.79 -33.50
N LEU A 487 9.43 -0.48 -32.57
CA LEU A 487 10.70 0.17 -32.89
C LEU A 487 11.63 -0.79 -33.65
N ALA A 488 11.75 -2.04 -33.21
CA ALA A 488 12.58 -3.06 -33.86
C ALA A 488 12.11 -3.40 -35.29
N GLN A 489 10.80 -3.33 -35.54
CA GLN A 489 10.21 -3.61 -36.86
C GLN A 489 10.14 -2.37 -37.77
N ALA A 490 10.46 -1.17 -37.26
CA ALA A 490 10.27 0.07 -38.02
C ALA A 490 11.32 0.23 -39.14
N THR A 491 10.85 0.31 -40.38
CA THR A 491 11.65 0.59 -41.58
C THR A 491 11.58 2.05 -42.02
N SER A 492 10.70 2.85 -41.40
CA SER A 492 10.51 4.27 -41.75
C SER A 492 10.29 5.15 -40.52
N GLY A 493 10.50 6.47 -40.68
CA GLY A 493 10.27 7.44 -39.62
C GLY A 493 8.83 7.48 -39.11
N SER A 494 7.84 7.24 -39.98
CA SER A 494 6.42 7.19 -39.59
C SER A 494 6.13 5.96 -38.72
N GLN A 495 6.72 4.80 -39.04
CA GLN A 495 6.60 3.60 -38.20
C GLN A 495 7.28 3.78 -36.84
N ARG A 496 8.41 4.50 -36.77
CA ARG A 496 9.05 4.86 -35.49
C ARG A 496 8.13 5.72 -34.60
N GLN A 497 7.17 6.48 -35.15
CA GLN A 497 6.21 7.25 -34.33
C GLN A 497 5.18 6.36 -33.62
N ILE A 498 4.92 5.15 -34.13
CA ILE A 498 4.08 4.15 -33.45
C ILE A 498 4.76 3.72 -32.15
N ALA A 499 6.06 3.42 -32.20
CA ALA A 499 6.85 3.10 -31.01
C ALA A 499 6.79 4.21 -29.96
N ARG A 500 7.01 5.47 -30.38
CA ARG A 500 6.90 6.65 -29.50
C ARG A 500 5.53 6.75 -28.81
N SER A 501 4.46 6.48 -29.55
CA SER A 501 3.09 6.53 -29.02
C SER A 501 2.85 5.46 -27.94
N TRP A 502 3.45 4.28 -28.10
CA TRP A 502 3.42 3.22 -27.09
C TRP A 502 4.27 3.57 -25.86
N PHE A 503 5.45 4.17 -26.02
CA PHE A 503 6.24 4.65 -24.88
C PHE A 503 5.52 5.74 -24.09
N LYS A 504 4.86 6.69 -24.78
CA LYS A 504 3.97 7.65 -24.12
C LYS A 504 2.82 6.96 -23.37
N THR A 505 2.24 5.93 -23.96
CA THR A 505 1.21 5.12 -23.31
C THR A 505 1.75 4.41 -22.05
N ALA A 506 3.00 3.94 -22.05
CA ALA A 506 3.64 3.35 -20.87
C ALA A 506 3.81 4.40 -19.74
N VAL A 507 4.25 5.61 -20.08
CA VAL A 507 4.33 6.76 -19.16
C VAL A 507 2.97 7.11 -18.55
N ASP A 508 1.94 7.21 -19.38
CA ASP A 508 0.57 7.56 -18.94
C ASP A 508 -0.05 6.46 -18.05
N LYS A 509 0.31 5.19 -18.30
CA LYS A 509 -0.16 4.04 -17.51
C LYS A 509 0.63 3.87 -16.21
N GLN A 510 1.86 4.38 -16.11
CA GLN A 510 2.68 4.24 -14.92
C GLN A 510 2.07 5.04 -13.78
N GLN A 511 1.48 4.32 -12.83
CA GLN A 511 0.83 4.90 -11.68
C GLN A 511 1.84 5.27 -10.60
N ARG A 512 1.41 6.13 -9.69
CA ARG A 512 2.17 6.50 -8.49
C ARG A 512 2.28 5.32 -7.51
N PRO A 513 3.32 5.28 -6.66
CA PRO A 513 3.37 4.33 -5.55
C PRO A 513 2.18 4.53 -4.60
N ALA A 514 1.69 3.43 -4.03
CA ALA A 514 0.55 3.38 -3.12
C ALA A 514 0.85 2.40 -1.98
N LEU A 515 0.11 2.48 -0.87
CA LEU A 515 0.23 1.60 0.31
C LEU A 515 1.61 1.64 1.00
N LEU A 516 2.31 2.78 0.94
CA LEU A 516 3.69 2.91 1.44
C LEU A 516 4.64 1.84 0.87
N MET A 517 4.38 1.39 -0.35
CA MET A 517 5.18 0.37 -1.04
C MET A 517 5.95 1.00 -2.20
N PRO A 518 7.10 0.44 -2.60
CA PRO A 518 7.80 0.91 -3.79
C PRO A 518 6.94 0.72 -5.05
N PRO A 519 7.23 1.42 -6.16
CA PRO A 519 6.54 1.18 -7.42
C PRO A 519 6.78 -0.24 -7.94
N VAL A 520 5.78 -0.84 -8.60
CA VAL A 520 5.99 -2.16 -9.25
C VAL A 520 6.97 -2.06 -10.42
N VAL A 521 6.89 -0.96 -11.19
CA VAL A 521 7.82 -0.66 -12.28
C VAL A 521 8.94 0.20 -11.71
N LEU A 522 10.11 -0.42 -11.55
CA LEU A 522 11.24 0.15 -10.82
C LEU A 522 11.98 1.26 -11.58
N SER A 523 11.72 1.51 -12.86
CA SER A 523 12.30 2.65 -13.60
C SER A 523 11.20 3.64 -14.05
N PRO A 524 11.44 4.96 -14.04
CA PRO A 524 10.56 5.92 -14.69
C PRO A 524 10.46 5.62 -16.19
N MET A 525 9.25 5.49 -16.73
CA MET A 525 9.06 5.15 -18.16
C MET A 525 9.39 6.30 -19.11
N GLU A 526 9.55 7.51 -18.58
CA GLU A 526 10.11 8.64 -19.31
C GLU A 526 11.53 8.33 -19.84
N LEU A 527 12.27 7.44 -19.18
CA LEU A 527 13.57 6.95 -19.67
C LEU A 527 13.47 6.28 -21.04
N ARG A 528 12.35 5.58 -21.34
CA ARG A 528 12.15 4.97 -22.66
C ARG A 528 11.90 5.99 -23.75
N LEU A 529 11.19 7.07 -23.45
CA LEU A 529 11.06 8.19 -24.37
C LEU A 529 12.42 8.86 -24.60
N ALA A 530 13.20 9.06 -23.55
CA ALA A 530 14.53 9.66 -23.66
C ALA A 530 15.47 8.81 -24.54
N GLN A 531 15.52 7.49 -24.30
CA GLN A 531 16.30 6.55 -25.11
C GLN A 531 15.85 6.50 -26.57
N TYR A 532 14.54 6.58 -26.83
CA TYR A 532 14.00 6.69 -28.18
C TYR A 532 14.50 7.94 -28.90
N TYR A 533 14.51 9.09 -28.22
CA TYR A 533 14.98 10.35 -28.81
C TYR A 533 16.49 10.38 -29.00
N LEU A 534 17.27 9.81 -28.06
CA LEU A 534 18.72 9.62 -28.23
C LEU A 534 19.04 8.77 -29.47
N ALA A 535 18.33 7.66 -29.66
CA ALA A 535 18.49 6.81 -30.85
C ALA A 535 18.04 7.48 -32.16
N ALA A 536 17.31 8.60 -32.07
CA ALA A 536 16.91 9.43 -33.19
C ALA A 536 17.75 10.71 -33.32
N GLU A 537 18.82 10.85 -32.51
CA GLU A 537 19.70 12.03 -32.45
C GLU A 537 18.96 13.34 -32.10
N ASP A 538 17.79 13.24 -31.47
CA ASP A 538 16.98 14.37 -31.00
C ASP A 538 17.31 14.68 -29.53
N ASN A 539 18.51 15.24 -29.32
CA ASN A 539 19.07 15.44 -27.97
C ASN A 539 18.22 16.39 -27.11
N ASP A 540 17.57 17.40 -27.71
CA ASP A 540 16.69 18.32 -26.98
C ASP A 540 15.48 17.60 -26.39
N LYS A 541 14.81 16.74 -27.18
CA LYS A 541 13.69 15.92 -26.65
C LYS A 541 14.15 14.84 -25.69
N ALA A 542 15.37 14.32 -25.84
CA ALA A 542 15.97 13.42 -24.86
C ALA A 542 16.12 14.14 -23.51
N VAL A 543 16.69 15.36 -23.51
CA VAL A 543 16.80 16.22 -22.33
C VAL A 543 15.43 16.45 -21.67
N GLU A 544 14.41 16.85 -22.42
CA GLU A 544 13.06 17.08 -21.86
C GLU A 544 12.46 15.82 -21.22
N SER A 545 12.73 14.66 -21.82
CA SER A 545 12.26 13.36 -21.33
C SER A 545 12.97 12.97 -20.03
N PHE A 546 14.30 13.17 -19.94
CA PHE A 546 15.04 12.94 -18.69
C PHE A 546 14.62 13.90 -17.58
N GLN A 547 14.37 15.17 -17.88
CA GLN A 547 13.80 16.10 -16.89
C GLN A 547 12.42 15.65 -16.39
N SER A 548 11.60 15.07 -17.27
CA SER A 548 10.32 14.47 -16.88
C SER A 548 10.50 13.24 -15.98
N ALA A 549 11.50 12.39 -16.27
CA ALA A 549 11.87 11.27 -15.40
C ALA A 549 12.28 11.75 -13.99
N ILE A 550 13.10 12.79 -13.92
CA ILE A 550 13.57 13.40 -12.66
C ILE A 550 12.41 14.07 -11.90
N ARG A 551 11.43 14.68 -12.59
CA ARG A 551 10.23 15.20 -11.92
C ARG A 551 9.39 14.09 -11.28
N ARG A 552 9.21 12.96 -11.99
CA ARG A 552 8.50 11.79 -11.47
C ARG A 552 9.24 11.18 -10.28
N ARG A 553 10.54 10.98 -10.43
CA ARG A 553 11.41 10.39 -9.42
C ARG A 553 12.68 11.23 -9.26
N PRO A 554 12.67 12.18 -8.31
CA PRO A 554 13.81 13.07 -8.10
C PRO A 554 15.06 12.28 -7.73
N ASN A 555 16.20 12.71 -8.25
CA ASN A 555 17.51 12.15 -7.95
C ASN A 555 17.67 10.64 -8.22
N ASP A 556 16.85 10.08 -9.10
CA ASP A 556 17.06 8.72 -9.62
C ASP A 556 18.34 8.67 -10.45
N LEU A 557 19.30 7.83 -10.05
CA LEU A 557 20.64 7.85 -10.63
C LEU A 557 20.62 7.57 -12.14
N GLN A 558 19.82 6.61 -12.60
CA GLN A 558 19.72 6.28 -14.02
C GLN A 558 19.20 7.46 -14.84
N SER A 559 18.23 8.19 -14.28
CA SER A 559 17.69 9.41 -14.89
C SER A 559 18.69 10.56 -14.92
N LEU A 560 19.46 10.75 -13.85
CA LEU A 560 20.50 11.79 -13.79
C LEU A 560 21.66 11.52 -14.75
N LEU A 561 22.14 10.27 -14.84
CA LEU A 561 23.22 9.89 -15.76
C LEU A 561 22.82 10.17 -17.20
N GLY A 562 21.67 9.66 -17.63
CA GLY A 562 21.18 9.91 -18.98
C GLY A 562 20.89 11.39 -19.27
N TYR A 563 20.44 12.15 -18.26
CA TYR A 563 20.28 13.61 -18.39
C TYR A 563 21.63 14.30 -18.65
N CYS A 564 22.64 13.96 -17.85
CA CYS A 564 23.99 14.51 -17.97
C CYS A 564 24.60 14.21 -19.35
N ASP A 565 24.52 12.96 -19.80
CA ASP A 565 25.04 12.55 -21.11
C ASP A 565 24.32 13.29 -22.25
N SER A 566 23.00 13.47 -22.16
CA SER A 566 22.22 14.21 -23.17
C SER A 566 22.56 15.70 -23.21
N LEU A 567 22.84 16.32 -22.06
CA LEU A 567 23.29 17.71 -21.99
C LEU A 567 24.62 17.91 -22.69
N ARG A 568 25.58 16.99 -22.48
CA ARG A 568 26.88 17.01 -23.16
C ARG A 568 26.74 16.86 -24.67
N ALA A 569 25.93 15.89 -25.10
CA ALA A 569 25.64 15.70 -26.52
C ALA A 569 24.97 16.93 -27.16
N SER A 570 24.31 17.78 -26.36
CA SER A 570 23.70 19.04 -26.79
C SER A 570 24.62 20.27 -26.64
N GLY A 571 25.89 20.09 -26.26
CA GLY A 571 26.85 21.19 -26.03
C GLY A 571 26.60 22.01 -24.75
N ARG A 572 25.76 21.54 -23.84
CA ARG A 572 25.36 22.23 -22.60
C ARG A 572 26.25 21.85 -21.41
N GLU A 573 27.56 21.97 -21.57
CA GLU A 573 28.57 21.46 -20.62
C GLU A 573 28.40 22.04 -19.21
N LYS A 574 28.10 23.35 -19.09
CA LYS A 574 27.91 24.00 -17.78
C LYS A 574 26.79 23.38 -16.96
N GLU A 575 25.71 22.97 -17.63
CA GLU A 575 24.58 22.30 -16.97
C GLU A 575 24.92 20.85 -16.64
N ALA A 576 25.65 20.15 -17.53
CA ALA A 576 26.12 18.79 -17.27
C ALA A 576 26.98 18.72 -16.00
N VAL A 577 27.92 19.66 -15.81
CA VAL A 577 28.76 19.75 -14.60
C VAL A 577 27.92 19.95 -13.32
N GLN A 578 26.81 20.70 -13.40
CA GLN A 578 25.90 20.84 -12.26
C GLN A 578 25.19 19.52 -11.92
N VAL A 579 24.77 18.78 -12.95
CA VAL A 579 24.15 17.45 -12.78
C VAL A 579 25.15 16.44 -12.22
N GLU A 580 26.42 16.49 -12.60
CA GLU A 580 27.47 15.63 -12.04
C GLU A 580 27.65 15.82 -10.54
N ALA A 581 27.62 17.06 -10.05
CA ALA A 581 27.65 17.33 -8.62
C ALA A 581 26.48 16.65 -7.88
N VAL A 582 25.28 16.66 -8.49
CA VAL A 582 24.11 15.96 -7.94
C VAL A 582 24.31 14.44 -7.99
N ILE A 583 24.85 13.90 -9.09
CA ILE A 583 25.15 12.46 -9.22
C ILE A 583 26.11 12.01 -8.12
N SER A 584 27.18 12.76 -7.86
CA SER A 584 28.14 12.46 -6.79
C SER A 584 27.45 12.44 -5.42
N ALA A 585 26.63 13.45 -5.12
CA ALA A 585 25.88 13.53 -3.85
C ALA A 585 24.83 12.42 -3.68
N VAL A 586 24.32 11.81 -4.76
CA VAL A 586 23.40 10.65 -4.68
C VAL A 586 24.15 9.35 -4.39
N LYS A 587 25.40 9.24 -4.86
CA LYS A 587 26.25 8.06 -4.70
C LYS A 587 26.91 8.00 -3.32
N GLU A 588 27.35 9.14 -2.80
CA GLU A 588 27.73 9.34 -1.39
C GLU A 588 26.53 9.05 -0.48
#